data_AF-A0A2V3DMQ7-F1
#
_entry.id   AF-A0A2V3DMQ7-F1
#
_cell.length_a   1.000
_cell.length_b   1.000
_cell.length_c   1.000
_cell.angle_alpha   90.00
_cell.angle_beta   90.00
_cell.angle_gamma   90.00
#
_symmetry.space_group_name_H-M   'P 1'
#
loop_
_entity.id
_entity.type
_entity.pdbx_description
1 polymer ?
#
loop_
_entity_poly.entity_id
_entity_poly.type
_entity_poly.pdbx_seq_one_letter_code
_entity_poly.pdbx_strand_id
1 'polypeptide(L)'
;MSLTGKHRGEMVLVAHARLLLAQGRDVVAMIDDQDAIKLAEKAGIDTFTTVEFFQECVQRNFITTKAELKQLYGFVCTQDDGLLPFARRELVHEFTSPSG
;
A
#
# COMPACT_ATOMS: atom_id res chain seq x y z
N MET A 1 15.41 27.17 2.76
CA MET A 1 14.64 26.42 3.77
C MET A 1 14.93 24.94 3.56
N SER A 2 15.41 24.24 4.59
CA SER A 2 16.02 22.91 4.46
C SER A 2 15.00 21.79 4.24
N LEU A 3 15.15 21.04 3.14
CA LEU A 3 14.43 19.81 2.77
C LEU A 3 14.64 18.63 3.75
N THR A 4 15.30 18.84 4.89
CA THR A 4 15.85 17.80 5.78
C THR A 4 14.84 17.22 6.79
N GLY A 5 13.56 17.61 6.70
CA GLY A 5 12.49 17.12 7.58
C GLY A 5 11.50 16.17 6.92
N LYS A 6 11.44 16.12 5.58
CA LYS A 6 10.28 15.60 4.84
C LYS A 6 10.14 14.07 4.86
N HIS A 7 11.15 13.33 5.34
CA HIS A 7 11.16 11.86 5.27
C HIS A 7 11.58 11.17 6.58
N ARG A 8 11.48 11.85 7.73
CA ARG A 8 12.01 11.30 9.00
C ARG A 8 11.23 10.07 9.48
N GLY A 9 9.90 10.06 9.30
CA GLY A 9 9.07 8.93 9.72
C GLY A 9 9.37 7.68 8.91
N GLU A 10 9.49 7.86 7.60
CA GLU A 10 9.78 6.85 6.59
C GLU A 10 11.19 6.28 6.78
N MET A 11 12.18 7.14 7.06
CA MET A 11 13.53 6.70 7.40
C MET A 11 13.56 5.84 8.67
N VAL A 12 12.81 6.22 9.71
CA VAL A 12 12.70 5.42 10.94
C VAL A 12 12.02 4.09 10.67
N LEU A 13 10.94 4.09 9.88
CA LEU A 13 10.23 2.88 9.46
C LEU A 13 11.16 1.90 8.73
N VAL A 14 11.89 2.38 7.71
CA VAL A 14 12.86 1.58 6.96
C VAL A 14 13.98 1.06 7.87
N ALA A 15 14.52 1.91 8.75
CA ALA A 15 15.55 1.48 9.69
C ALA A 15 15.06 0.38 10.65
N HIS A 16 13.82 0.50 11.15
CA HIS A 16 13.23 -0.50 12.03
C HIS A 16 12.95 -1.82 11.32
N ALA A 17 12.37 -1.76 10.12
CA ALA A 17 12.11 -2.93 9.28
C ALA A 17 13.40 -3.73 8.98
N ARG A 18 14.52 -3.04 8.71
CA ARG A 18 15.83 -3.70 8.53
C ARG A 18 16.30 -4.47 9.75
N LEU A 19 16.08 -3.95 10.96
CA LEU A 19 16.46 -4.64 12.19
C LEU A 19 15.63 -5.91 12.40
N LEU A 20 14.33 -5.85 12.09
CA LEU A 20 13.44 -7.01 12.18
C LEU A 20 13.80 -8.10 11.17
N LEU A 21 14.11 -7.72 9.92
CA LEU A 21 14.63 -8.66 8.90
C LEU A 21 15.93 -9.33 9.36
N ALA A 22 16.87 -8.58 9.94
CA ALA A 22 18.12 -9.13 10.47
C ALA A 22 17.91 -10.11 11.63
N GLN A 23 16.76 -10.09 12.29
CA GLN A 23 16.34 -11.07 13.31
C GLN A 23 15.61 -12.29 12.72
N GLY A 24 15.51 -12.40 11.39
CA GLY A 24 14.81 -13.48 10.70
C GLY A 24 13.29 -13.36 10.72
N ARG A 25 12.75 -12.16 11.00
CA ARG A 25 11.31 -11.90 10.88
C ARG A 25 10.97 -11.52 9.46
N ASP A 26 9.81 -11.96 8.99
CA ASP A 26 9.25 -11.51 7.73
C ASP A 26 8.64 -10.11 7.89
N VAL A 27 8.95 -9.19 6.97
CA VAL A 27 8.55 -7.78 7.03
C VAL A 27 8.19 -7.30 5.65
N VAL A 28 6.98 -6.77 5.52
CA VAL A 28 6.49 -6.10 4.32
C VAL A 28 5.94 -4.74 4.71
N ALA A 29 6.32 -3.69 4.00
CA ALA A 29 5.91 -2.32 4.31
C ALA A 29 4.85 -1.80 3.33
N MET A 30 3.77 -1.24 3.87
CA MET A 30 2.81 -0.47 3.08
C MET A 30 3.30 0.97 2.99
N ILE A 31 3.65 1.44 1.79
CA ILE A 31 4.23 2.78 1.58
C ILE A 31 3.51 3.44 0.39
N ASP A 32 3.05 4.68 0.59
CA ASP A 32 2.38 5.53 -0.41
C ASP A 32 3.33 6.57 -1.05
N ASP A 33 4.42 6.93 -0.35
CA ASP A 33 5.45 7.85 -0.85
C ASP A 33 6.51 7.15 -1.75
N GLN A 34 6.69 7.68 -2.97
CA GLN A 34 7.59 7.11 -3.97
C GLN A 34 9.07 7.18 -3.59
N ASP A 35 9.49 8.16 -2.79
CA ASP A 35 10.89 8.24 -2.35
C ASP A 35 11.15 7.26 -1.20
N ALA A 36 10.17 7.01 -0.33
CA ALA A 36 10.20 5.99 0.69
C ALA A 36 10.21 4.56 0.11
N ILE A 37 9.46 4.29 -0.97
CA ILE A 37 9.53 3.00 -1.68
C ILE A 37 10.96 2.71 -2.14
N LYS A 38 11.63 3.68 -2.79
CA LYS A 38 13.04 3.52 -3.23
C LYS A 38 13.99 3.26 -2.06
N LEU A 39 13.71 3.82 -0.89
CA LEU A 39 14.52 3.57 0.32
C LEU A 39 14.30 2.16 0.86
N ALA A 40 13.06 1.66 0.84
CA ALA A 40 12.71 0.30 1.25
C ALA A 40 13.32 -0.76 0.30
N GLU A 41 13.23 -0.54 -1.03
CA GLU A 41 13.86 -1.40 -2.03
C GLU A 41 15.37 -1.54 -1.81
N LYS A 42 16.08 -0.41 -1.60
CA LYS A 42 17.52 -0.42 -1.29
C LYS A 42 17.85 -1.17 0.01
N ALA A 43 16.91 -1.25 0.92
CA ALA A 43 17.04 -1.94 2.18
C ALA A 43 16.66 -3.43 2.11
N GLY A 44 16.20 -3.91 0.95
CA GLY A 44 15.72 -5.28 0.77
C GLY A 44 14.40 -5.53 1.51
N ILE A 45 13.58 -4.50 1.67
CA ILE A 45 12.25 -4.60 2.27
C ILE A 45 11.22 -4.62 1.15
N ASP A 46 10.42 -5.67 1.09
CA ASP A 46 9.31 -5.75 0.15
C ASP A 46 8.25 -4.71 0.51
N THR A 47 7.71 -4.06 -0.53
CA THR A 47 6.69 -3.03 -0.39
C THR A 47 5.45 -3.39 -1.17
N PHE A 48 4.29 -2.95 -0.67
CA PHE A 48 3.03 -2.96 -1.42
C PHE A 48 2.32 -1.62 -1.24
N THR A 49 1.45 -1.33 -2.19
CA THR A 49 0.63 -0.13 -2.26
C THR A 49 -0.76 -0.40 -1.67
N THR A 50 -1.45 0.67 -1.29
CA THR A 50 -2.87 0.60 -0.88
C THR A 50 -3.76 -0.11 -1.91
N VAL A 51 -3.44 0.01 -3.20
CA VAL A 51 -4.18 -0.66 -4.26
C VAL A 51 -3.92 -2.17 -4.27
N GLU A 52 -2.67 -2.59 -4.17
CA GLU A 52 -2.31 -4.01 -4.10
C GLU A 52 -2.94 -4.68 -2.88
N PHE A 53 -2.98 -3.97 -1.74
CA PHE A 53 -3.69 -4.44 -0.55
C PHE A 53 -5.18 -4.68 -0.81
N PHE A 54 -5.88 -3.69 -1.39
CA PHE A 54 -7.30 -3.86 -1.70
C PHE A 54 -7.56 -4.97 -2.73
N GLN A 55 -6.69 -5.14 -3.72
CA GLN A 55 -6.77 -6.25 -4.68
C GLN A 55 -6.60 -7.61 -3.98
N GLU A 56 -5.63 -7.72 -3.08
CA GLU A 56 -5.43 -8.94 -2.30
C GLU A 56 -6.63 -9.25 -1.40
N CYS A 57 -7.21 -8.23 -0.76
CA CYS A 57 -8.43 -8.39 0.03
C CYS A 57 -9.62 -8.92 -0.79
N VAL A 58 -9.79 -8.44 -2.03
CA VAL A 58 -10.83 -8.94 -2.95
C VAL A 58 -10.53 -10.39 -3.35
N GLN A 59 -9.29 -10.69 -3.77
CA GLN A 59 -8.87 -12.04 -4.19
C GLN A 59 -9.04 -13.08 -3.07
N ARG A 60 -8.82 -12.68 -1.82
CA ARG A 60 -8.96 -13.54 -0.64
C ARG A 60 -10.37 -13.55 -0.04
N ASN A 61 -11.36 -12.90 -0.68
CA ASN A 61 -12.75 -12.78 -0.21
C ASN A 61 -12.92 -12.06 1.15
N PHE A 62 -11.98 -11.19 1.53
CA PHE A 62 -12.16 -10.28 2.67
C PHE A 62 -13.05 -9.08 2.32
N ILE A 63 -12.97 -8.61 1.07
CA ILE A 63 -13.89 -7.62 0.52
C ILE A 63 -14.69 -8.34 -0.56
N THR A 64 -15.99 -8.47 -0.32
CA THR A 64 -16.83 -9.38 -1.13
C THR A 64 -17.71 -8.65 -2.13
N THR A 65 -17.81 -7.32 -2.01
CA THR A 65 -18.68 -6.52 -2.86
C THR A 65 -18.01 -5.23 -3.35
N LYS A 66 -18.43 -4.77 -4.53
CA LYS A 66 -17.97 -3.49 -5.10
C LYS A 66 -18.37 -2.29 -4.25
N ALA A 67 -19.50 -2.37 -3.56
CA ALA A 67 -19.96 -1.30 -2.67
C ALA A 67 -19.05 -1.16 -1.45
N GLU A 68 -18.70 -2.27 -0.81
CA GLU A 68 -17.76 -2.34 0.31
C GLU A 68 -16.37 -1.83 -0.10
N LEU A 69 -15.85 -2.29 -1.24
CA LEU A 69 -14.57 -1.84 -1.78
C LEU A 69 -14.56 -0.32 -2.01
N LYS A 70 -15.61 0.22 -2.65
CA LYS A 70 -15.73 1.65 -2.93
C LYS A 70 -15.82 2.47 -1.65
N GLN A 71 -16.51 1.97 -0.62
CA GLN A 71 -16.62 2.64 0.67
C GLN A 71 -15.26 2.68 1.39
N LEU A 72 -14.58 1.54 1.50
CA LEU A 72 -13.26 1.44 2.14
C LEU A 72 -12.21 2.27 1.42
N TYR A 73 -12.13 2.14 0.09
CA TYR A 73 -11.24 2.95 -0.73
C TYR A 73 -11.53 4.45 -0.58
N GLY A 74 -12.81 4.82 -0.53
CA GLY A 74 -13.24 6.20 -0.33
C GLY A 74 -12.75 6.79 0.99
N PHE A 75 -12.74 6.01 2.08
CA PHE A 75 -12.19 6.47 3.36
C PHE A 75 -10.69 6.76 3.25
N VAL A 76 -9.92 5.83 2.67
CA VAL A 76 -8.46 5.96 2.59
C VAL A 76 -8.04 7.05 1.63
N CYS A 77 -8.74 7.22 0.50
CA CYS A 77 -8.47 8.25 -0.50
C CYS A 77 -8.58 9.69 0.05
N THR A 78 -9.27 9.90 1.19
CA THR A 78 -9.31 11.23 1.84
C THR A 78 -8.08 11.53 2.71
N GLN A 79 -7.26 10.52 2.99
CA GLN A 79 -6.11 10.58 3.89
C GLN A 79 -4.78 10.28 3.18
N ASP A 80 -4.82 9.73 1.96
CA ASP A 80 -3.67 9.36 1.15
C ASP A 80 -3.67 10.24 -0.12
N ASP A 81 -2.74 11.20 -0.16
CA ASP A 81 -2.60 12.18 -1.24
C ASP A 81 -2.20 11.55 -2.59
N GLY A 82 -1.71 10.31 -2.59
CA GLY A 82 -1.27 9.56 -3.78
C GLY A 82 -2.35 8.68 -4.41
N LEU A 83 -3.46 8.44 -3.72
CA LEU A 83 -4.57 7.63 -4.22
C LEU A 83 -5.44 8.41 -5.21
N LEU A 84 -5.43 7.97 -6.47
CA LEU A 84 -6.39 8.47 -7.46
C LEU A 84 -7.82 8.11 -7.03
N PRO A 85 -8.83 8.95 -7.33
CA PRO A 85 -10.23 8.63 -7.07
C PRO A 85 -10.60 7.26 -7.66
N PHE A 86 -11.41 6.48 -6.93
CA PHE A 86 -11.82 5.12 -7.29
C PHE A 86 -12.31 4.98 -8.75
N ALA A 87 -12.97 6.01 -9.29
CA ALA A 87 -13.46 6.03 -10.67
C ALA A 87 -12.36 6.12 -11.76
N ARG A 88 -11.10 6.41 -11.38
CA ARG A 88 -9.96 6.60 -12.29
C ARG A 88 -8.95 5.45 -12.26
N ARG A 89 -9.11 4.48 -11.36
CA ARG A 89 -8.34 3.23 -11.36
C ARG A 89 -9.33 2.09 -11.50
N GLU A 90 -9.31 1.42 -12.64
CA GLU A 90 -9.89 0.08 -12.73
C GLU A 90 -8.98 -0.82 -11.90
N LEU A 91 -9.44 -1.31 -10.73
CA LEU A 91 -8.69 -2.37 -10.06
C LEU A 91 -8.78 -3.58 -10.98
N VAL A 92 -7.65 -4.05 -11.47
CA VAL A 92 -7.62 -5.17 -12.42
C VAL A 92 -8.28 -6.37 -11.74
N HIS A 93 -9.40 -6.84 -12.29
CA HIS A 93 -10.30 -7.88 -11.74
C HIS A 93 -11.20 -7.48 -10.57
N GLU A 94 -11.79 -6.28 -10.56
CA GLU A 94 -12.72 -5.85 -9.49
C GLU A 94 -13.72 -6.93 -9.08
N PHE A 95 -14.45 -7.52 -10.01
CA PHE A 95 -15.31 -8.67 -9.78
C PHE A 95 -15.52 -9.28 -11.16
N THR A 96 -14.58 -10.10 -11.64
CA THR A 96 -14.89 -10.90 -12.83
C THR A 96 -15.99 -11.86 -12.40
N SER A 97 -17.21 -11.59 -12.87
CA SER A 97 -18.30 -12.56 -12.73
C SER A 97 -17.77 -13.88 -13.27
N PRO A 98 -17.97 -15.03 -12.60
CA PRO A 98 -17.81 -16.28 -13.28
C PRO A 98 -18.83 -16.25 -14.43
N SER A 99 -18.33 -16.15 -15.65
CA SER A 99 -19.08 -16.51 -16.85
C SER A 99 -19.30 -18.02 -16.76
N GLY A 100 -20.38 -18.45 -16.08
CA GLY A 100 -20.71 -19.86 -15.90
C GLY A 100 -21.86 -20.07 -14.93
#